data_AF-W7CVD5-F1
#
_entry.id   AF-W7CVD5-F1
#
_cell.length_a   1.000
_cell.length_b   1.000
_cell.length_c   1.000
_cell.angle_alpha   90.00
_cell.angle_beta   90.00
_cell.angle_gamma   90.00
#
_symmetry.space_group_name_H-M   'P 1'
#
loop_
_entity.id
_entity.type
_entity.pdbx_description
1 polymer ?
#
loop_
_entity_poly.entity_id
_entity_poly.type
_entity_poly.pdbx_seq_one_letter_code
_entity_poly.pdbx_strand_id
1 'polypeptide(L)'
;MRELLDFDYMLASLPTILKGVPVSLAIACIAFGFGLILALLIALIRLYNVPVLKQLAILFVSFMRGTPLLVQIFLAYYGLPLVIRTLNETYAFTWDISFIPAIYFIYVAFTLNAGAYLSETFALRF
;
A
#
# COMPACT_ATOMS: atom_id res chain seq x y z
N MET A 1 -6.88 -24.27 31.35
CA MET A 1 -7.72 -23.61 30.32
C MET A 1 -8.34 -22.31 30.80
N ARG A 2 -8.85 -22.19 32.04
CA ARG A 2 -9.25 -20.89 32.63
C ARG A 2 -8.10 -19.90 32.89
N GLU A 3 -6.86 -20.37 33.07
CA GLU A 3 -5.69 -19.48 33.18
C GLU A 3 -5.09 -19.02 31.83
N LEU A 4 -5.61 -19.51 30.70
CA LEU A 4 -5.15 -19.11 29.36
C LEU A 4 -6.06 -18.03 28.73
N LEU A 5 -7.29 -17.91 29.21
CA LEU A 5 -8.29 -16.96 28.72
C LEU A 5 -8.86 -16.19 29.92
N ASP A 6 -8.17 -15.11 30.28
CA ASP A 6 -8.59 -14.17 31.31
C ASP A 6 -9.48 -13.09 30.68
N PHE A 7 -10.79 -13.25 30.85
CA PHE A 7 -11.79 -12.35 30.27
C PHE A 7 -11.75 -10.94 30.89
N ASP A 8 -11.40 -10.83 32.17
CA ASP A 8 -11.29 -9.55 32.85
C ASP A 8 -10.11 -8.75 32.28
N TYR A 9 -8.98 -9.43 32.04
CA TYR A 9 -7.83 -8.83 31.36
C TYR A 9 -8.13 -8.41 29.91
N MET A 10 -8.88 -9.23 29.16
CA MET A 10 -9.29 -8.89 27.79
C MET A 10 -10.20 -7.64 27.75
N LEU A 11 -11.16 -7.56 28.68
CA LEU A 11 -12.06 -6.41 28.83
C LEU A 11 -11.29 -5.14 29.26
N ALA A 12 -10.30 -5.28 30.15
CA ALA A 12 -9.43 -4.17 30.55
C ALA A 12 -8.52 -3.69 29.40
N SER A 13 -8.16 -4.58 28.46
CA SER A 13 -7.29 -4.27 27.32
C SER A 13 -8.02 -3.65 26.13
N LEU A 14 -9.35 -3.78 26.06
CA LEU A 14 -10.19 -3.24 24.97
C LEU A 14 -9.92 -1.76 24.67
N PRO A 15 -9.93 -0.84 25.66
CA PRO A 15 -9.66 0.58 25.41
C PRO A 15 -8.29 0.83 24.76
N THR A 16 -7.28 0.03 25.08
CA THR A 16 -5.94 0.16 24.50
C THR A 16 -5.93 -0.28 23.04
N ILE A 17 -6.62 -1.37 22.70
CA ILE A 17 -6.75 -1.86 21.32
C ILE A 17 -7.58 -0.87 20.47
N LEU A 18 -8.64 -0.32 21.05
CA LEU A 18 -9.50 0.68 20.42
C LEU A 18 -8.74 1.95 19.98
N LYS A 19 -7.61 2.29 20.62
CA LYS A 19 -6.75 3.41 20.18
C LYS A 19 -6.11 3.16 18.80
N GLY A 20 -5.98 1.90 18.37
CA GLY A 20 -5.47 1.56 17.03
C GLY A 20 -6.51 1.72 15.92
N VAL A 21 -7.81 1.67 16.26
CA VAL A 21 -8.93 1.71 15.30
C VAL A 21 -8.89 2.96 14.40
N PRO A 22 -8.70 4.19 14.92
CA PRO A 22 -8.64 5.38 14.08
C PRO A 22 -7.52 5.33 13.03
N VAL A 23 -6.36 4.78 13.38
CA VAL A 23 -5.22 4.66 12.45
C VAL A 23 -5.52 3.65 11.36
N SER A 24 -6.06 2.48 11.72
CA SER A 24 -6.46 1.47 10.73
C SER A 24 -7.54 1.98 9.78
N LEU A 25 -8.55 2.69 10.31
CA LEU A 25 -9.58 3.34 9.50
C LEU A 25 -8.99 4.39 8.57
N ALA A 26 -8.08 5.24 9.06
CA ALA A 26 -7.43 6.24 8.22
C ALA A 26 -6.65 5.60 7.06
N ILE A 27 -5.88 4.53 7.32
CA ILE A 27 -5.18 3.78 6.28
C ILE A 27 -6.17 3.22 5.27
N ALA A 28 -7.25 2.58 5.72
CA ALA A 28 -8.25 2.00 4.85
C ALA A 28 -8.97 3.04 3.99
N CYS A 29 -9.41 4.16 4.57
CA CYS A 29 -10.10 5.23 3.85
C CYS A 29 -9.20 5.89 2.79
N ILE A 30 -7.95 6.18 3.13
CA ILE A 30 -6.97 6.76 2.19
C ILE A 30 -6.68 5.77 1.07
N ALA A 31 -6.33 4.53 1.42
CA ALA A 31 -6.00 3.49 0.44
C ALA A 31 -7.17 3.19 -0.51
N PHE A 32 -8.39 3.14 0.02
CA PHE A 32 -9.57 2.92 -0.80
C PHE A 32 -9.88 4.13 -1.69
N GLY A 33 -9.83 5.35 -1.14
CA GLY A 33 -10.10 6.58 -1.90
C GLY A 33 -9.13 6.76 -3.07
N PHE A 34 -7.83 6.74 -2.81
CA PHE A 34 -6.82 6.87 -3.87
C PHE A 34 -6.70 5.61 -4.73
N GLY A 35 -6.90 4.43 -4.14
CA GLY A 35 -6.91 3.16 -4.87
C GLY A 35 -8.03 3.10 -5.89
N LEU A 36 -9.22 3.61 -5.58
CA LEU A 36 -10.32 3.73 -6.54
C LEU A 36 -9.97 4.64 -7.72
N ILE A 37 -9.33 5.78 -7.47
CA ILE A 37 -8.87 6.69 -8.53
C ILE A 37 -7.88 5.97 -9.43
N LEU A 38 -6.88 5.29 -8.84
CA LEU A 38 -5.88 4.53 -9.59
C LEU A 38 -6.51 3.39 -10.40
N ALA A 39 -7.45 2.66 -9.80
CA ALA A 39 -8.19 1.58 -10.45
C ALA A 39 -9.00 2.08 -11.66
N LEU A 40 -9.64 3.24 -11.53
CA LEU A 40 -10.38 3.87 -12.62
C LEU A 40 -9.46 4.26 -13.77
N LEU A 41 -8.30 4.87 -13.47
CA LEU A 41 -7.29 5.20 -14.49
C LEU A 41 -6.81 3.95 -15.24
N ILE A 42 -6.51 2.87 -14.52
CA ILE A 42 -6.09 1.59 -15.11
C ILE A 42 -7.21 0.99 -15.99
N ALA A 43 -8.46 1.04 -15.52
CA ALA A 43 -9.61 0.56 -16.28
C ALA A 43 -9.79 1.34 -17.59
N LEU A 44 -9.67 2.68 -17.54
CA LEU A 44 -9.73 3.54 -18.73
C LEU A 44 -8.61 3.22 -19.72
N ILE A 45 -7.37 3.06 -19.25
CA ILE A 45 -6.24 2.67 -20.12
C ILE A 45 -6.52 1.35 -20.86
N ARG A 46 -7.09 0.37 -20.14
CA ARG A 46 -7.44 -0.93 -20.73
C ARG A 46 -8.59 -0.81 -21.74
N LEU A 47 -9.58 0.03 -21.46
CA LEU A 47 -10.72 0.30 -22.35
C LEU A 47 -10.28 0.92 -23.68
N TYR A 48 -9.45 1.97 -23.63
CA TYR A 48 -8.97 2.67 -24.83
C TYR A 48 -7.85 1.91 -25.58
N ASN A 49 -7.40 0.76 -25.07
CA ASN A 49 -6.41 -0.11 -25.72
C ASN A 49 -5.11 0.59 -26.16
N VAL A 50 -4.67 1.61 -25.43
CA VAL A 50 -3.40 2.30 -25.73
C VAL A 50 -2.24 1.30 -25.57
N PRO A 51 -1.48 0.97 -26.63
CA PRO A 51 -0.66 -0.25 -26.65
C PRO A 51 0.43 -0.27 -25.56
N VAL A 52 1.15 0.83 -25.36
CA VAL A 52 2.21 0.93 -24.34
C VAL A 52 1.64 0.99 -22.93
N LEU A 53 0.63 1.85 -22.70
CA LEU A 53 0.05 2.04 -21.37
C LEU A 53 -0.70 0.78 -20.90
N LYS A 54 -1.31 0.03 -21.81
CA LYS A 54 -1.97 -1.25 -21.51
C LYS A 54 -0.96 -2.27 -20.98
N GLN A 55 0.21 -2.37 -21.60
CA GLN A 55 1.27 -3.27 -21.12
C GLN A 55 1.76 -2.87 -19.73
N LEU A 56 2.01 -1.57 -19.51
CA LEU A 56 2.40 -1.06 -18.18
C LEU A 56 1.32 -1.33 -17.12
N ALA A 57 0.05 -1.13 -17.46
CA ALA A 57 -1.08 -1.42 -16.59
C ALA A 57 -1.21 -2.92 -16.26
N ILE A 58 -0.93 -3.81 -17.22
CA ILE A 58 -0.90 -5.26 -16.98
C ILE A 58 0.26 -5.61 -16.05
N LEU A 59 1.47 -5.11 -16.34
CA LEU A 59 2.65 -5.36 -15.53
C LEU A 59 2.47 -4.87 -14.09
N PHE A 60 1.97 -3.65 -13.91
CA PHE A 60 1.67 -3.06 -12.61
C PHE A 60 0.69 -3.94 -11.81
N VAL A 61 -0.46 -4.30 -12.39
CA VAL A 61 -1.48 -5.10 -11.70
C VAL A 61 -0.94 -6.48 -11.34
N SER A 62 -0.26 -7.14 -12.26
CA SER A 62 0.34 -8.46 -12.02
C SER A 62 1.41 -8.41 -10.93
N PHE A 63 2.27 -7.39 -10.92
CA PHE A 63 3.28 -7.22 -9.88
C PHE A 63 2.67 -6.95 -8.50
N MET A 64 1.70 -6.02 -8.42
CA MET A 64 1.07 -5.64 -7.16
C MET A 64 0.23 -6.77 -6.55
N ARG A 65 -0.40 -7.60 -7.38
CA ARG A 65 -1.17 -8.77 -6.93
C ARG A 65 -0.31 -10.01 -6.71
N GLY A 66 0.83 -10.10 -7.39
CA GLY A 66 1.78 -11.21 -7.27
C GLY A 66 2.78 -11.08 -6.11
N THR A 67 2.92 -9.88 -5.53
CA THR A 67 3.82 -9.63 -4.40
C THR A 67 3.06 -9.50 -3.08
N PRO A 68 3.52 -10.13 -1.99
CA PRO A 68 2.88 -9.95 -0.68
C PRO A 68 2.90 -8.48 -0.25
N LEU A 69 1.77 -7.96 0.23
CA LEU A 69 1.66 -6.58 0.71
C LEU A 69 2.71 -6.25 1.79
N LEU A 70 2.99 -7.21 2.67
CA LEU A 70 4.03 -7.08 3.69
C LEU A 70 5.40 -6.79 3.06
N VAL A 71 5.75 -7.49 1.97
CA VAL A 71 7.00 -7.26 1.22
C VAL A 71 7.00 -5.87 0.59
N GLN A 72 5.87 -5.41 0.04
CA GLN A 72 5.76 -4.05 -0.52
C GLN A 72 6.05 -2.98 0.53
N ILE A 73 5.51 -3.14 1.75
CA ILE A 73 5.75 -2.22 2.86
C ILE A 73 7.21 -2.27 3.31
N PHE A 74 7.79 -3.48 3.45
CA PHE A 74 9.22 -3.64 3.82
C PHE A 74 10.14 -3.00 2.78
N LEU A 75 9.89 -3.21 1.49
CA LEU A 75 10.67 -2.60 0.41
C LEU A 75 10.52 -1.08 0.39
N ALA A 76 9.30 -0.56 0.59
CA ALA A 76 9.07 0.87 0.64
C ALA A 76 9.78 1.52 1.84
N TYR A 77 9.71 0.91 3.02
CA TYR A 77 10.23 1.49 4.26
C TYR A 77 11.74 1.29 4.44
N TYR A 78 12.29 0.12 4.12
CA TYR A 78 13.73 -0.16 4.28
C TYR A 78 14.51 -0.15 2.98
N GLY A 79 13.89 -0.60 1.87
CA GLY A 79 14.54 -0.67 0.58
C GLY A 79 14.74 0.70 -0.06
N LEU A 80 13.72 1.57 -0.04
CA LEU A 80 13.80 2.90 -0.66
C LEU A 80 14.92 3.77 -0.05
N PRO A 81 15.08 3.87 1.29
CA PRO A 81 16.22 4.58 1.89
C PRO A 81 17.59 4.04 1.47
N LEU A 82 17.72 2.71 1.37
CA LEU A 82 18.97 2.08 0.95
C LEU A 82 19.32 2.48 -0.49
N VAL A 83 18.35 2.39 -1.40
CA VAL A 83 18.53 2.76 -2.81
C VAL A 83 18.89 4.23 -2.96
N ILE A 84 18.16 5.12 -2.28
CA ILE A 84 18.43 6.57 -2.33
C ILE A 84 19.83 6.88 -1.81
N ARG A 85 20.25 6.24 -0.72
CA ARG A 85 21.62 6.40 -0.19
C ARG A 85 22.67 5.99 -1.23
N THR A 86 22.52 4.83 -1.86
CA THR A 86 23.45 4.37 -2.90
C THR A 86 23.48 5.33 -4.10
N LEU A 87 22.32 5.88 -4.49
CA LEU A 87 22.25 6.87 -5.57
C LEU A 87 22.90 8.21 -5.20
N ASN A 88 22.71 8.68 -3.96
CA ASN A 88 23.37 9.87 -3.42
C ASN A 88 24.90 9.71 -3.44
N GLU A 89 25.41 8.55 -3.01
CA GLU A 89 26.84 8.23 -3.03
C GLU A 89 27.39 8.12 -4.46
N THR A 90 26.64 7.55 -5.40
CA THR A 90 27.10 7.29 -6.78
C THR A 90 27.04 8.52 -7.68
N TYR A 91 25.97 9.32 -7.57
CA TYR A 91 25.68 10.43 -8.49
C TYR A 91 25.75 11.81 -7.83
N ALA A 92 26.22 11.88 -6.58
CA ALA A 92 26.28 13.11 -5.77
C ALA A 92 24.91 13.80 -5.57
N PHE A 93 23.81 13.03 -5.57
CA PHE A 93 22.50 13.55 -5.18
C PHE A 93 22.46 13.86 -3.67
N THR A 94 21.67 14.86 -3.28
CA THR A 94 21.50 15.30 -1.88
C THR A 94 20.06 15.10 -1.43
N TRP A 95 19.46 13.95 -1.78
CA TRP A 95 18.09 13.64 -1.38
C TRP A 95 18.06 13.02 0.00
N ASP A 96 17.56 13.77 0.98
CA ASP A 96 17.24 13.25 2.30
C ASP A 96 15.76 12.89 2.35
N ILE A 97 15.44 11.67 2.78
CA ILE A 97 14.08 11.16 2.96
C ILE A 97 13.81 10.76 4.42
N SER A 98 14.78 11.01 5.31
CA SER A 98 14.68 10.70 6.75
C SER A 98 13.57 11.50 7.44
N PHE A 99 13.17 12.61 6.84
CA PHE A 99 12.06 13.44 7.34
C PHE A 99 10.68 12.83 7.08
N ILE A 100 10.55 11.81 6.21
CA ILE A 100 9.26 11.23 5.84
C ILE A 100 8.81 10.22 6.92
N PRO A 101 7.66 10.46 7.59
CA PRO A 101 7.16 9.52 8.58
C PRO A 101 6.80 8.14 7.98
N ALA A 102 7.01 7.08 8.76
CA ALA A 102 6.78 5.69 8.35
C ALA A 102 5.36 5.43 7.79
N ILE A 103 4.35 6.13 8.32
CA ILE A 103 2.94 5.97 7.92
C ILE A 103 2.69 6.32 6.45
N TYR A 104 3.48 7.21 5.83
CA TYR A 104 3.29 7.57 4.42
C TYR A 104 3.66 6.42 3.48
N PHE A 105 4.69 5.65 3.81
CA PHE A 105 5.04 4.43 3.06
C PHE A 105 3.90 3.41 3.10
N ILE A 106 3.23 3.30 4.25
CA ILE A 106 2.05 2.45 4.43
C ILE A 106 0.91 2.95 3.54
N TYR A 107 0.59 4.25 3.57
CA TYR A 107 -0.46 4.81 2.70
C TYR A 107 -0.21 4.54 1.22
N VAL A 108 1.03 4.72 0.75
CA VAL A 108 1.38 4.46 -0.66
C VAL A 108 1.26 2.97 -0.98
N ALA A 109 1.87 2.08 -0.18
CA ALA A 109 1.82 0.65 -0.42
C ALA A 109 0.38 0.11 -0.44
N PHE A 110 -0.44 0.48 0.55
CA PHE A 110 -1.85 0.10 0.59
C PHE A 110 -2.66 0.69 -0.57
N THR A 111 -2.40 1.93 -0.98
CA THR A 111 -3.07 2.57 -2.12
C THR A 111 -2.78 1.84 -3.43
N LEU A 112 -1.50 1.53 -3.69
CA LEU A 112 -1.09 0.82 -4.90
C LEU A 112 -1.68 -0.60 -4.94
N ASN A 113 -1.65 -1.29 -3.80
CA ASN A 113 -2.24 -2.61 -3.65
C ASN A 113 -3.76 -2.57 -3.88
N ALA A 114 -4.48 -1.70 -3.17
CA ALA A 114 -5.92 -1.53 -3.32
C ALA A 114 -6.30 -1.17 -4.76
N GLY A 115 -5.58 -0.24 -5.40
CA GLY A 115 -5.83 0.14 -6.78
C GLY A 115 -5.64 -1.02 -7.77
N ALA A 116 -4.65 -1.88 -7.57
CA ALA A 116 -4.47 -3.07 -8.40
C ALA A 116 -5.65 -4.05 -8.27
N TYR A 117 -6.09 -4.37 -7.04
CA TYR A 117 -7.23 -5.27 -6.82
C TYR A 117 -8.57 -4.68 -7.30
N LEU A 118 -8.81 -3.39 -7.05
CA LEU A 118 -10.01 -2.70 -7.51
C LEU A 118 -10.05 -2.60 -9.05
N SER A 119 -8.90 -2.42 -9.70
CA SER A 119 -8.83 -2.32 -11.16
C SER A 119 -9.31 -3.60 -11.87
N GLU A 120 -9.10 -4.78 -11.25
CA GLU A 120 -9.61 -6.04 -11.81
C GLU A 120 -11.12 -6.16 -11.69
N THR A 121 -11.67 -5.67 -10.59
CA THR A 121 -13.12 -5.66 -10.40
C THR A 121 -13.80 -4.84 -11.49
N PHE A 122 -13.18 -3.74 -11.93
CA PHE A 122 -13.66 -2.96 -13.07
C PHE A 122 -13.38 -3.64 -14.40
N ALA A 123 -12.17 -4.18 -14.61
CA ALA A 123 -11.79 -4.81 -15.87
C ALA A 123 -12.53 -6.13 -16.18
N LEU A 124 -13.09 -6.83 -15.18
CA LEU A 124 -13.93 -8.02 -15.39
C LEU A 124 -15.36 -7.68 -15.83
N ARG A 125 -15.74 -6.40 -15.75
CA ARG A 125 -17.12 -5.95 -15.95
C ARG A 125 -17.36 -5.24 -17.28
N PHE A 126 -16.33 -5.12 -18.11
CA PHE A 126 -16.34 -4.52 -19.44
C PHE A 126 -15.61 -5.44 -20.43
#